data_AF-A0A2M9P9B7-F1
#
_entry.id   AF-A0A2M9P9B7-F1
#
_cell.length_a   1.000
_cell.length_b   1.000
_cell.length_c   1.000
_cell.angle_alpha   90.00
_cell.angle_beta   90.00
_cell.angle_gamma   90.00
#
_symmetry.space_group_name_H-M   'P 1'
#
loop_
_entity.id
_entity.type
_entity.pdbx_description
1 polymer ?
#
loop_
_entity_poly.entity_id
_entity_poly.type
_entity_poly.pdbx_seq_one_letter_code
_entity_poly.pdbx_strand_id
1 'polypeptide(L)'
;MDAVTDFSVLRDTLLLENAFFLGLTEGALAAGAFRIGARALDADDRILYDAQTGAVLFDRDGTGRQGATQFADLDPGLALGADDFLIV
;
A
#
# COMPACT_ATOMS: atom_id res chain seq x y z
N MET A 1 6.85 -4.12 11.79
CA MET A 1 6.55 -2.74 11.41
C MET A 1 7.87 -2.13 11.02
N ASP A 2 8.02 -1.85 9.73
CA ASP A 2 9.20 -1.16 9.20
C ASP A 2 8.90 0.33 9.12
N ALA A 3 9.88 1.16 9.45
CA ALA A 3 9.72 2.62 9.44
C ALA A 3 10.70 3.22 8.45
N VAL A 4 10.18 3.82 7.38
CA VAL A 4 10.98 4.46 6.33
C VAL A 4 10.86 5.97 6.50
N THR A 5 11.93 6.59 6.99
CA THR A 5 11.90 7.98 7.47
C THR A 5 12.17 9.04 6.40
N ASP A 6 12.50 8.65 5.17
CA ASP A 6 12.89 9.58 4.10
C ASP A 6 12.39 9.17 2.71
N PHE A 7 11.27 8.42 2.64
CA PHE A 7 10.71 7.96 1.37
C PHE A 7 10.40 9.12 0.42
N SER A 8 10.96 9.04 -0.79
CA SER A 8 10.77 10.00 -1.85
C SER A 8 9.90 9.40 -2.96
N VAL A 9 8.66 9.90 -3.09
CA VAL A 9 7.72 9.55 -4.17
C VAL A 9 8.34 9.64 -5.58
N LEU A 10 9.33 10.52 -5.77
CA LEU A 10 9.99 10.70 -7.07
C LEU A 10 11.15 9.74 -7.34
N ARG A 11 11.62 8.99 -6.35
CA ARG A 11 12.90 8.25 -6.42
C ARG A 11 12.83 6.84 -5.89
N ASP A 12 11.96 6.59 -4.93
CA ASP A 12 11.91 5.34 -4.19
C ASP A 12 10.71 4.49 -4.63
N THR A 13 10.80 3.20 -4.39
CA THR A 13 9.73 2.24 -4.71
C THR A 13 9.70 1.19 -3.61
N LEU A 14 8.50 0.88 -3.13
CA LEU A 14 8.28 -0.22 -2.19
C LEU A 14 8.14 -1.52 -2.97
N LEU A 15 9.10 -2.43 -2.78
CA LEU A 15 9.06 -3.78 -3.36
C LEU A 15 8.29 -4.71 -2.43
N LEU A 16 7.21 -5.29 -2.93
CA LEU A 16 6.30 -6.14 -2.16
C LEU A 16 6.33 -7.58 -2.69
N GLU A 17 6.85 -8.49 -1.87
CA GLU A 17 6.97 -9.90 -2.23
C GLU A 17 5.60 -10.60 -2.27
N ASN A 18 5.21 -11.11 -3.44
CA ASN A 18 3.89 -11.68 -3.70
C ASN A 18 3.59 -12.92 -2.83
N ALA A 19 4.61 -13.60 -2.32
CA ALA A 19 4.47 -14.73 -1.40
C ALA A 19 3.84 -14.31 -0.05
N PHE A 20 3.97 -13.04 0.32
CA PHE A 20 3.36 -12.46 1.54
C PHE A 20 2.16 -11.58 1.21
N PHE A 21 2.23 -10.80 0.13
CA PHE A 21 1.14 -9.94 -0.34
C PHE A 21 0.18 -10.68 -1.28
N LEU A 22 -0.38 -11.79 -0.78
CA LEU A 22 -1.17 -12.73 -1.55
C LEU A 22 -2.32 -12.08 -2.32
N GLY A 23 -2.53 -12.51 -3.56
CA GLY A 23 -3.59 -11.99 -4.44
C GLY A 23 -3.21 -10.75 -5.24
N LEU A 24 -1.98 -10.24 -5.06
CA LEU A 24 -1.36 -9.31 -6.00
C LEU A 24 -0.60 -10.09 -7.07
N THR A 25 -0.68 -9.60 -8.31
CA THR A 25 0.05 -10.15 -9.45
C THR A 25 1.43 -9.50 -9.50
N GLU A 26 2.48 -10.29 -9.77
CA GLU A 26 3.84 -9.80 -9.99
C GLU A 26 3.89 -8.70 -11.07
N GLY A 27 4.72 -7.68 -10.85
CA GLY A 27 4.84 -6.50 -11.69
C GLY A 27 4.21 -5.24 -11.07
N ALA A 28 3.85 -4.28 -11.92
CA ALA A 28 3.29 -3.00 -11.48
C ALA A 28 1.96 -3.20 -10.74
N LEU A 29 1.79 -2.52 -9.61
CA LEU A 29 0.52 -2.53 -8.89
C LEU A 29 -0.59 -1.91 -9.77
N ALA A 30 -1.74 -2.59 -9.87
CA ALA A 30 -2.88 -2.06 -10.60
C ALA A 30 -3.38 -0.77 -9.93
N ALA A 31 -3.79 0.22 -10.72
CA ALA A 31 -4.24 1.50 -10.18
C ALA A 31 -5.43 1.38 -9.20
N GLY A 32 -6.38 0.47 -9.48
CA GLY A 32 -7.51 0.18 -8.58
C GLY A 32 -7.12 -0.59 -7.32
N ALA A 33 -5.90 -1.14 -7.28
CA ALA A 33 -5.40 -1.84 -6.10
C ALA A 33 -4.74 -0.92 -5.06
N PHE A 34 -4.60 0.38 -5.36
CA PHE A 34 -4.04 1.36 -4.44
C PHE A 34 -5.08 2.40 -4.04
N ARG A 35 -5.08 2.76 -2.75
CA ARG A 35 -5.99 3.77 -2.23
C ARG A 35 -5.36 4.63 -1.13
N ILE A 36 -5.68 5.92 -1.19
CA ILE A 36 -5.46 6.85 -0.08
C ILE A 36 -6.61 6.72 0.94
N GLY A 37 -6.25 6.40 2.18
CA GLY A 37 -7.13 6.29 3.34
C GLY A 37 -6.90 5.01 4.14
N ALA A 38 -7.29 5.01 5.41
CA ALA A 38 -7.03 3.90 6.35
C ALA A 38 -7.92 2.64 6.16
N ARG A 39 -8.83 2.64 5.17
CA ARG A 39 -9.79 1.55 4.91
C ARG A 39 -10.08 1.42 3.44
N ALA A 40 -10.19 0.19 2.95
CA ALA A 40 -10.74 -0.14 1.64
C ALA A 40 -12.21 0.29 1.51
N LEU A 41 -12.60 0.73 0.31
CA LEU A 41 -13.97 1.11 -0.07
C LEU A 41 -14.44 0.41 -1.35
N ASP A 42 -13.53 0.11 -2.27
CA ASP A 42 -13.78 -0.67 -3.48
C ASP A 42 -13.41 -2.14 -3.23
N ALA A 43 -13.79 -3.05 -4.13
CA ALA A 43 -13.61 -4.48 -3.90
C ALA A 43 -12.16 -4.95 -4.10
N ASP A 44 -11.34 -4.11 -4.73
CA ASP A 44 -9.98 -4.39 -5.14
C ASP A 44 -8.95 -3.51 -4.43
N ASP A 45 -9.30 -2.71 -3.42
CA ASP A 45 -8.35 -1.86 -2.69
C ASP A 45 -7.37 -2.71 -1.85
N ARG A 46 -6.18 -3.02 -2.38
CA ARG A 46 -5.21 -3.93 -1.74
C ARG A 46 -4.20 -3.20 -0.86
N ILE A 47 -3.66 -2.09 -1.34
CA ILE A 47 -2.64 -1.29 -0.65
C ILE A 47 -3.26 0.04 -0.27
N LEU A 48 -3.23 0.32 1.02
CA LEU A 48 -3.83 1.50 1.62
C LEU A 48 -2.75 2.39 2.18
N TYR A 49 -2.87 3.69 1.99
CA TYR A 49 -2.01 4.67 2.65
C TYR A 49 -2.85 5.69 3.41
N ASP A 50 -2.76 5.66 4.74
CA ASP A 50 -3.37 6.67 5.58
C ASP A 50 -2.52 7.94 5.60
N ALA A 51 -2.85 8.87 4.71
CA ALA A 51 -2.15 10.15 4.59
C ALA A 51 -2.17 11.02 5.86
N GLN A 52 -3.02 10.72 6.85
CA GLN A 52 -3.03 11.44 8.14
C GLN A 52 -1.95 10.94 9.09
N THR A 53 -1.64 9.63 9.05
CA THR A 53 -0.75 8.99 10.03
C THR A 53 0.55 8.51 9.42
N GLY A 54 0.62 8.33 8.11
CA GLY A 54 1.77 7.73 7.43
C GLY A 54 1.67 6.21 7.28
N ALA A 55 0.65 5.57 7.84
CA ALA A 55 0.53 4.12 7.84
C ALA A 55 0.28 3.56 6.43
N VAL A 56 1.07 2.56 6.02
CA VAL A 56 0.85 1.76 4.82
C VAL A 56 0.34 0.39 5.22
N LEU A 57 -0.84 0.03 4.71
CA LEU A 57 -1.56 -1.19 5.09
C LEU A 57 -1.86 -2.06 3.89
N PHE A 58 -1.92 -3.37 4.13
CA PHE A 58 -2.34 -4.37 3.18
C PHE A 58 -3.71 -4.92 3.59
N ASP A 59 -4.69 -4.78 2.70
CA ASP A 59 -5.98 -5.45 2.78
C ASP A 59 -5.99 -6.68 1.87
N ARG A 60 -5.97 -7.87 2.50
CA ARG A 60 -5.89 -9.15 1.80
C ARG A 60 -7.14 -9.51 1.02
N ASP A 61 -8.32 -9.02 1.40
CA ASP A 61 -9.55 -9.27 0.63
C ASP A 61 -9.93 -8.08 -0.25
N GLY A 62 -9.32 -6.93 0.00
CA GLY A 62 -9.51 -5.71 -0.76
C GLY A 62 -10.78 -4.97 -0.39
N THR A 63 -11.62 -5.51 0.51
CA THR A 63 -12.99 -5.03 0.74
C THR A 63 -13.18 -4.35 2.09
N GLY A 64 -12.15 -4.30 2.93
CA GLY A 64 -12.21 -3.75 4.29
C GLY A 64 -12.88 -4.67 5.31
N ARG A 65 -13.38 -5.84 4.91
CA ARG A 65 -14.16 -6.75 5.77
C ARG A 65 -13.29 -7.52 6.76
N GLN A 66 -12.09 -7.92 6.34
CA GLN A 66 -11.12 -8.62 7.20
C GLN A 66 -10.21 -7.66 7.96
N GLY A 67 -10.29 -6.36 7.67
CA GLY A 67 -9.36 -5.35 8.19
C GLY A 67 -8.01 -5.41 7.47
N ALA A 68 -7.37 -4.24 7.37
CA ALA A 68 -6.04 -4.13 6.77
C ALA A 68 -4.95 -4.26 7.83
N THR A 69 -3.83 -4.89 7.46
CA THR A 69 -2.66 -5.04 8.33
C THR A 69 -1.61 -4.02 7.94
N GLN A 70 -1.20 -3.17 8.88
CA GLN A 70 -0.10 -2.24 8.66
C GLN A 70 1.23 -2.99 8.54
N PHE A 71 2.02 -2.67 7.53
CA PHE A 71 3.34 -3.27 7.32
C PHE A 71 4.48 -2.25 7.28
N ALA A 72 4.20 -1.01 6.88
CA ALA A 72 5.17 0.08 6.87
C ALA A 72 4.60 1.38 7.45
N ASP A 73 5.49 2.25 7.91
CA ASP A 73 5.25 3.65 8.24
C ASP A 73 6.09 4.54 7.31
N LEU A 74 5.44 5.49 6.66
CA LEU A 74 6.07 6.57 5.90
C LEU A 74 5.72 7.93 6.55
N ASP A 75 6.28 9.02 6.03
CA ASP A 75 5.86 10.35 6.43
C ASP A 75 4.41 10.64 6.03
N PRO A 76 3.59 11.29 6.88
CA PRO A 76 2.24 11.72 6.51
C PRO A 76 2.22 12.71 5.33
N GLY A 77 1.12 12.72 4.58
CA GLY A 77 0.90 13.70 3.50
C GLY A 77 1.66 13.48 2.20
N LEU A 78 2.42 12.38 2.07
CA LEU A 78 3.01 11.99 0.79
C LEU A 78 1.95 11.81 -0.31
N ALA A 79 2.26 12.27 -1.52
CA ALA A 79 1.41 12.14 -2.70
C ALA A 79 1.62 10.78 -3.39
N LEU A 80 1.42 9.68 -2.64
CA LEU A 80 1.63 8.33 -3.15
C LEU A 80 0.61 7.94 -4.23
N GLY A 81 1.07 7.11 -5.17
CA GLY A 81 0.28 6.43 -6.18
C GLY A 81 0.60 4.93 -6.22
N ALA A 82 -0.09 4.21 -7.10
CA ALA A 82 0.17 2.78 -7.31
C ALA A 82 1.58 2.53 -7.88
N ASP A 83 2.14 3.51 -8.60
CA ASP A 83 3.46 3.48 -9.21
C ASP A 83 4.62 3.54 -8.20
N ASP A 84 4.35 3.92 -6.94
CA ASP A 84 5.32 3.83 -5.84
C ASP A 84 5.50 2.38 -5.34
N PHE A 85 4.76 1.42 -5.87
CA PHE A 85 4.76 0.02 -5.46
C PHE A 85 5.05 -0.92 -6.63
N LEU A 86 5.95 -1.88 -6.42
CA LEU A 86 6.23 -2.96 -7.37
C LEU A 86 6.09 -4.31 -6.68
N ILE A 87 5.34 -5.21 -7.30
CA ILE A 87 5.16 -6.57 -6.80
C ILE A 87 6.27 -7.44 -7.38
N VAL A 88 7.00 -8.13 -6.51
CA VAL A 88 8.11 -9.02 -6.86
C VAL A 88 7.83 -10.46 -6.48
#